data_AF-A0A7S0Q8R1-F1
#
_entry.id   AF-A0A7S0Q8R1-F1
#
_cell.length_a   1.000
_cell.length_b   1.000
_cell.length_c   1.000
_cell.angle_alpha   90.00
_cell.angle_beta   90.00
_cell.angle_gamma   90.00
#
_symmetry.space_group_name_H-M   'P 1'
#
loop_
_entity.id
_entity.type
_entity.pdbx_description
1 polymer ?
#
loop_
_entity_poly.entity_id
_entity_poly.type
_entity_poly.pdbx_seq_one_letter_code
_entity_poly.pdbx_strand_id
1 'polypeptide(L)'
;EQLFSEDALYAPPSPPPAPAVPPPPAPPTMPAPPPPLAPPPRPPAAPPPPFAPHRASCTEWCLRDGVCSDSTLPVLIEGSVREALCVFDGWRGVDTVLVVEGATTYHHNDLNSCPPGTDIYVPRSQALLEATLMHYGAVATFVGIHGVGSGCGGCTQQAMNSESPEQSAQWTSVGPKTNQPAKPWFMRAVPYNQPSGNYEAGCWLSGNWGGEPDVYGLRFDDNECTRGFSSYVCSSNRWDPAPPSPPPPPPPPPPPPPP
;
A
#
# COMPACT_ATOMS: atom_id res chain seq x y z
N GLU A 1 -3.63 16.07 76.17
CA GLU A 1 -2.75 17.12 75.62
C GLU A 1 -2.91 17.06 74.11
N GLN A 2 -3.71 17.84 73.36
CA GLN A 2 -4.13 19.26 73.37
C GLN A 2 -2.99 20.27 73.29
N LEU A 3 -2.74 20.77 72.07
CA LEU A 3 -2.22 22.10 71.67
C LEU A 3 -2.47 22.21 70.14
N PHE A 4 -3.51 22.87 69.63
CA PHE A 4 -3.79 24.32 69.48
C PHE A 4 -2.69 25.15 68.79
N SER A 5 -3.02 25.65 67.60
CA SER A 5 -2.60 26.92 66.98
C SER A 5 -3.56 27.13 65.78
N GLU A 6 -4.70 27.81 65.88
CA GLU A 6 -4.90 29.27 65.97
C GLU A 6 -4.10 30.08 64.93
N ASP A 7 -4.76 30.39 63.81
CA ASP A 7 -4.60 31.67 63.13
C ASP A 7 -6.00 32.12 62.65
N ALA A 8 -6.58 33.04 63.41
CA ALA A 8 -7.88 33.63 63.18
C ALA A 8 -7.70 34.96 62.43
N LEU A 9 -8.00 34.98 61.13
CA LEU A 9 -8.15 36.21 60.38
C LEU A 9 -9.61 36.66 60.38
N TYR A 10 -9.81 37.76 61.09
CA TYR A 10 -11.00 38.56 61.30
C TYR A 10 -11.65 38.99 59.96
N ALA A 11 -12.88 38.54 59.68
CA ALA A 11 -13.69 39.06 58.58
C ALA A 11 -14.76 40.04 59.12
N PRO A 12 -14.86 41.27 58.59
CA PRO A 12 -15.84 42.26 59.05
C PRO A 12 -17.28 41.88 58.65
N PRO A 13 -18.31 42.39 59.38
CA PRO A 13 -19.70 42.06 59.11
C PRO A 13 -20.19 42.62 57.77
N SER A 14 -20.94 41.79 57.03
CA SER A 14 -21.55 42.14 55.75
C SER A 14 -22.55 43.30 55.87
N PRO A 15 -22.58 44.25 54.91
CA PRO A 15 -23.56 45.32 54.90
C PRO A 15 -24.97 44.81 54.56
N PRO A 16 -26.04 45.51 55.00
CA PRO A 16 -27.42 45.12 54.72
C PRO A 16 -27.75 45.22 53.23
N PRO A 17 -28.67 44.37 52.71
CA PRO A 17 -29.01 44.36 51.31
C PRO A 17 -29.70 45.67 50.88
N ALA A 18 -29.28 46.20 49.74
CA ALA A 18 -29.88 47.37 49.11
C ALA A 18 -31.31 47.08 48.62
N PRO A 19 -32.20 48.09 48.59
CA PRO A 19 -33.57 47.91 48.12
C PRO A 19 -33.61 47.60 46.61
N ALA A 20 -34.42 46.61 46.24
CA ALA A 20 -34.57 46.16 44.85
C ALA A 20 -35.22 47.25 44.00
N VAL A 21 -34.50 47.71 42.97
CA VAL A 21 -35.02 48.62 41.94
C VAL A 21 -35.86 47.80 40.95
N PRO A 22 -37.10 48.20 40.62
CA PRO A 22 -37.90 47.50 39.63
C PRO A 22 -37.29 47.62 38.22
N PRO A 23 -37.36 46.56 37.40
CA PRO A 23 -36.76 46.57 36.08
C PRO A 23 -37.46 47.58 35.14
N PRO A 24 -36.70 48.19 34.21
CA PRO A 24 -37.28 49.10 33.23
C PRO A 24 -38.23 48.36 32.27
N PRO A 25 -39.23 49.05 31.70
CA PRO A 25 -40.18 48.45 30.76
C PRO A 25 -39.47 47.97 29.49
N ALA A 26 -39.93 46.82 28.99
CA ALA A 26 -39.36 46.18 27.80
C ALA A 26 -39.55 47.05 26.54
N PRO A 27 -38.54 47.13 25.65
CA PRO A 27 -38.64 47.88 24.41
C PRO A 27 -39.65 47.23 23.46
N PRO A 28 -40.27 48.02 22.54
CA PRO A 28 -41.19 47.49 21.55
C PRO A 28 -40.48 46.53 20.59
N THR A 29 -41.10 45.37 20.37
CA THR A 29 -40.64 44.33 19.45
C THR A 29 -40.76 44.82 18.00
N MET A 30 -39.63 44.96 17.31
CA MET A 30 -39.63 45.19 15.87
C MET A 30 -40.07 43.92 15.12
N PRO A 31 -40.82 44.05 14.01
CA PRO A 31 -41.18 42.91 13.18
C PRO A 31 -39.93 42.27 12.57
N ALA A 32 -39.88 40.94 12.61
CA ALA A 32 -38.78 40.15 12.06
C ALA A 32 -38.65 40.36 10.54
N PRO A 33 -37.41 40.45 10.01
CA PRO A 33 -37.21 40.53 8.56
C PRO A 33 -37.70 39.25 7.88
N PRO A 34 -38.17 39.34 6.62
CA PRO A 34 -38.60 38.17 5.87
C PRO A 34 -37.43 37.19 5.66
N PRO A 35 -37.70 35.88 5.59
CA PRO A 35 -36.66 34.88 5.37
C PRO A 35 -35.97 35.12 4.02
N PRO A 36 -34.65 34.87 3.93
CA PRO A 36 -33.93 34.99 2.67
C PRO A 36 -34.51 34.02 1.65
N LEU A 37 -34.64 34.50 0.41
CA LEU A 37 -35.08 33.69 -0.72
C LEU A 37 -34.19 32.45 -0.85
N ALA A 38 -34.80 31.29 -1.05
CA ALA A 38 -34.07 30.04 -1.23
C ALA A 38 -33.07 30.16 -2.41
N PRO A 39 -31.83 29.68 -2.25
CA PRO A 39 -30.87 29.68 -3.35
C PRO A 39 -31.42 28.84 -4.51
N PRO A 40 -31.13 29.23 -5.77
CA PRO A 40 -31.58 28.48 -6.93
C PRO A 40 -31.08 27.03 -6.88
N PRO A 41 -31.84 26.06 -7.40
CA PRO A 41 -31.41 24.67 -7.46
C PRO A 41 -30.06 24.59 -8.18
N ARG A 42 -29.11 23.91 -7.56
CA ARG A 42 -27.78 23.67 -8.13
C ARG A 42 -27.97 22.97 -9.48
N PRO A 43 -27.29 23.41 -10.56
CA PRO A 43 -27.35 22.70 -11.84
C PRO A 43 -27.02 21.22 -11.63
N PRO A 44 -27.65 20.30 -12.39
CA PRO A 44 -27.27 18.90 -12.35
C PRO A 44 -25.77 18.79 -12.60
N ALA A 45 -25.08 18.03 -11.75
CA ALA A 45 -23.65 17.80 -11.91
C ALA A 45 -23.39 17.30 -13.34
N ALA A 46 -22.39 17.88 -14.00
CA ALA A 46 -21.97 17.40 -15.31
C ALA A 46 -21.69 15.89 -15.21
N PRO A 47 -22.06 15.09 -16.23
CA PRO A 47 -21.67 13.69 -16.24
C PRO A 47 -20.15 13.62 -16.05
N PRO A 48 -19.64 12.68 -15.23
CA PRO A 48 -18.21 12.52 -15.06
C PRO A 48 -17.55 12.41 -16.43
N PRO A 49 -16.35 12.99 -16.63
CA PRO A 49 -15.65 12.86 -17.90
C PRO A 49 -15.61 11.37 -18.29
N PRO A 50 -15.71 11.03 -19.59
CA PRO A 50 -15.54 9.65 -20.01
C PRO A 50 -14.26 9.13 -19.37
N PHE A 51 -14.35 8.00 -18.66
CA PHE A 51 -13.20 7.41 -17.97
C PHE A 51 -12.02 7.42 -18.94
N ALA A 52 -10.89 7.98 -18.52
CA ALA A 52 -9.66 7.87 -19.29
C ALA A 52 -9.48 6.40 -19.71
N PRO A 53 -8.97 6.14 -20.94
CA PRO A 53 -8.74 4.77 -21.37
C PRO A 53 -7.88 4.10 -20.30
N HIS A 54 -8.42 3.04 -19.70
CA HIS A 54 -7.78 2.28 -18.63
C HIS A 54 -7.69 0.82 -19.03
N ARG A 55 -6.88 0.06 -18.30
CA ARG A 55 -6.76 -1.39 -18.46
C ARG A 55 -6.91 -2.09 -17.13
N ALA A 56 -7.18 -3.39 -17.20
CA ALA A 56 -7.29 -4.23 -16.01
C ALA A 56 -5.95 -4.49 -15.31
N SER A 57 -4.82 -4.22 -15.98
CA SER A 57 -3.47 -4.35 -15.44
C SER A 57 -2.46 -3.61 -16.30
N CYS A 58 -1.25 -3.42 -15.77
CA CYS A 58 -0.10 -2.95 -16.54
C CYS A 58 0.26 -3.93 -17.67
N THR A 59 0.18 -5.24 -17.45
CA THR A 59 0.35 -6.24 -18.50
C THR A 59 -0.61 -6.01 -19.68
N GLU A 60 -1.88 -5.71 -19.40
CA GLU A 60 -2.88 -5.46 -20.44
C GLU A 60 -2.58 -4.19 -21.27
N TRP A 61 -1.96 -3.18 -20.65
CA TRP A 61 -1.44 -2.01 -21.38
C TRP A 61 -0.36 -2.39 -22.39
N CYS A 62 0.58 -3.26 -22.01
CA CYS A 62 1.59 -3.75 -22.94
C CYS A 62 0.98 -4.60 -24.05
N LEU A 63 0.11 -5.55 -23.70
CA LEU A 63 -0.41 -6.54 -24.63
C LEU A 63 -1.43 -5.97 -25.63
N ARG A 64 -2.23 -4.98 -25.22
CA ARG A 64 -3.28 -4.40 -26.08
C ARG A 64 -2.88 -3.10 -26.76
N ASP A 65 -2.09 -2.28 -26.09
CA ASP A 65 -1.75 -0.93 -26.54
C ASP A 65 -0.26 -0.77 -26.87
N GLY A 66 0.56 -1.81 -26.63
CA GLY A 66 2.00 -1.78 -26.90
C GLY A 66 2.79 -0.93 -25.91
N VAL A 67 2.19 -0.50 -24.80
CA VAL A 67 2.86 0.29 -23.76
C VAL A 67 3.56 -0.67 -22.78
N CYS A 68 4.80 -1.03 -23.10
CA CYS A 68 5.60 -2.02 -22.37
C CYS A 68 6.83 -1.41 -21.66
N SER A 69 6.88 -0.08 -21.57
CA SER A 69 7.94 0.65 -20.88
C SER A 69 7.38 1.29 -19.61
N ASP A 70 8.23 1.43 -18.60
CA ASP A 70 7.85 1.98 -17.32
C ASP A 70 7.15 3.33 -17.48
N SER A 71 5.91 3.41 -16.98
CA SER A 71 5.06 4.59 -17.18
C SER A 71 3.92 4.62 -16.17
N THR A 72 3.47 5.82 -15.82
CA THR A 72 2.25 6.00 -15.03
C THR A 72 1.04 5.82 -15.91
N LEU A 73 0.20 4.83 -15.59
CA LEU A 73 -0.96 4.45 -16.38
C LEU A 73 -2.18 4.25 -15.47
N PRO A 74 -3.40 4.53 -15.97
CA PRO A 74 -4.62 4.22 -15.24
C PRO A 74 -4.92 2.71 -15.30
N VAL A 75 -4.97 2.09 -14.13
CA VAL A 75 -5.19 0.65 -13.93
C VAL A 75 -6.43 0.43 -13.07
N LEU A 76 -7.27 -0.54 -13.43
CA LEU A 76 -8.42 -0.95 -12.65
C LEU A 76 -7.99 -1.90 -11.53
N ILE A 77 -8.03 -1.41 -10.29
CA ILE A 77 -7.67 -2.16 -9.07
C ILE A 77 -8.90 -2.20 -8.16
N GLU A 78 -9.39 -3.41 -7.86
CA GLU A 78 -10.59 -3.66 -7.03
C GLU A 78 -11.80 -2.78 -7.45
N GLY A 79 -12.08 -2.72 -8.75
CA GLY A 79 -13.22 -1.97 -9.29
C GLY A 79 -13.04 -0.45 -9.35
N SER A 80 -11.89 0.08 -8.93
CA SER A 80 -11.57 1.50 -9.01
C SER A 80 -10.40 1.75 -9.97
N VAL A 81 -10.55 2.71 -10.88
CA VAL A 81 -9.43 3.14 -11.73
C VAL A 81 -8.49 4.01 -10.90
N ARG A 82 -7.20 3.65 -10.89
CA ARG A 82 -6.15 4.34 -10.15
C ARG A 82 -4.96 4.60 -11.07
N GLU A 83 -4.32 5.75 -10.91
CA GLU A 83 -3.01 5.99 -11.50
C GLU A 83 -1.97 5.18 -10.72
N ALA A 84 -1.25 4.30 -11.41
CA ALA A 84 -0.16 3.51 -10.84
C ALA A 84 1.05 3.60 -11.76
N LEU A 85 2.25 3.56 -11.19
CA LEU A 85 3.45 3.37 -11.98
C LEU A 85 3.54 1.90 -12.37
N CYS A 86 3.41 1.63 -13.66
CA CYS A 86 3.63 0.31 -14.22
C CYS A 86 5.12 0.09 -14.41
N VAL A 87 5.68 -0.92 -13.74
CA VAL A 87 7.07 -1.36 -13.88
C VAL A 87 7.09 -2.64 -14.71
N PHE A 88 7.87 -2.68 -15.79
CA PHE A 88 7.83 -3.76 -16.77
C PHE A 88 9.07 -4.65 -16.78
N ASP A 89 8.83 -5.93 -17.04
CA ASP A 89 9.82 -6.94 -17.40
C ASP A 89 9.32 -7.68 -18.65
N GLY A 90 9.78 -7.21 -19.80
CA GLY A 90 9.27 -7.61 -21.11
C GLY A 90 7.80 -7.25 -21.28
N TRP A 91 6.93 -8.25 -21.40
CA TRP A 91 5.49 -8.05 -21.58
C TRP A 91 4.71 -7.96 -20.27
N ARG A 92 5.35 -8.29 -19.14
CA ARG A 92 4.72 -8.29 -17.82
C ARG A 92 4.88 -6.91 -17.19
N GLY A 93 3.78 -6.33 -16.73
CA GLY A 93 3.80 -5.08 -15.98
C GLY A 93 3.23 -5.28 -14.58
N VAL A 94 3.89 -4.72 -13.57
CA VAL A 94 3.43 -4.68 -12.19
C VAL A 94 3.03 -3.25 -11.84
N ASP A 95 1.79 -3.06 -11.38
CA ASP A 95 1.34 -1.78 -10.86
C ASP A 95 1.98 -1.50 -9.50
N THR A 96 2.53 -0.31 -9.33
CA THR A 96 3.18 0.12 -8.10
C THR A 96 2.66 1.48 -7.65
N VAL A 97 2.43 1.61 -6.35
CA VAL A 97 1.96 2.83 -5.69
C VAL A 97 2.81 3.08 -4.45
N LEU A 98 3.46 4.24 -4.38
CA LEU A 98 4.26 4.61 -3.22
C LEU A 98 3.36 5.07 -2.06
N VAL A 99 3.63 4.54 -0.88
CA VAL A 99 3.10 5.03 0.40
C VAL A 99 4.28 5.55 1.21
N VAL A 100 4.14 6.77 1.73
CA VAL A 100 5.09 7.41 2.65
C VAL A 100 4.34 7.82 3.91
N GLU A 101 4.98 7.68 5.08
CA GLU A 101 4.38 7.99 6.39
C GLU A 101 3.03 7.29 6.64
N GLY A 102 2.87 6.07 6.11
CA GLY A 102 1.72 5.22 6.35
C GLY A 102 1.75 4.54 7.72
N ALA A 103 0.77 3.67 7.95
CA ALA A 103 0.74 2.80 9.13
C ALA A 103 2.01 1.93 9.17
N THR A 104 2.68 1.95 10.31
CA THR A 104 3.87 1.12 10.54
C THR A 104 3.48 -0.34 10.65
N THR A 105 4.14 -1.19 9.85
CA THR A 105 3.95 -2.65 9.84
C THR A 105 5.26 -3.36 10.17
N TYR A 106 5.19 -4.40 11.00
CA TYR A 106 6.31 -5.24 11.45
C TYR A 106 6.14 -6.70 10.98
N HIS A 107 4.89 -7.09 10.79
CA HIS A 107 4.46 -8.43 10.48
C HIS A 107 3.41 -8.43 9.37
N HIS A 108 3.35 -9.50 8.58
CA HIS A 108 2.48 -9.56 7.40
C HIS A 108 1.00 -9.32 7.71
N ASN A 109 0.51 -9.69 8.90
CA ASN A 109 -0.87 -9.48 9.32
C ASN A 109 -1.16 -8.14 9.99
N ASP A 110 -0.15 -7.28 10.14
CA ASP A 110 -0.39 -5.94 10.64
C ASP A 110 -1.15 -5.13 9.58
N LEU A 111 -1.89 -4.13 10.06
CA LEU A 111 -2.49 -3.15 9.17
C LEU A 111 -1.38 -2.39 8.43
N ASN A 112 -1.59 -2.16 7.15
CA ASN A 112 -0.79 -1.24 6.34
C ASN A 112 -1.71 -0.24 5.63
N SER A 113 -1.11 0.77 5.02
CA SER A 113 -1.81 1.85 4.31
C SER A 113 -1.88 1.61 2.81
N CYS A 114 -1.69 0.36 2.36
CA CYS A 114 -1.89 0.04 0.95
C CYS A 114 -3.36 0.25 0.55
N PRO A 115 -3.62 0.85 -0.62
CA PRO A 115 -4.98 1.01 -1.12
C PRO A 115 -5.74 -0.33 -1.19
N PRO A 116 -7.08 -0.31 -1.08
CA PRO A 116 -7.90 -1.50 -1.34
C PRO A 116 -7.50 -2.19 -2.65
N GLY A 117 -7.33 -3.50 -2.60
CA GLY A 117 -6.94 -4.35 -3.73
C GLY A 117 -5.43 -4.50 -3.90
N THR A 118 -4.65 -3.90 -3.01
CA THR A 118 -3.18 -3.94 -3.04
C THR A 118 -2.62 -4.35 -1.68
N ASP A 119 -1.37 -4.81 -1.68
CA ASP A 119 -0.56 -5.06 -0.48
C ASP A 119 0.89 -4.69 -0.80
N ILE A 120 1.83 -4.86 0.15
CA ILE A 120 3.26 -4.63 -0.07
C ILE A 120 3.70 -5.38 -1.33
N TYR A 121 4.44 -4.70 -2.20
CA TYR A 121 4.78 -5.25 -3.51
C TYR A 121 5.69 -6.48 -3.40
N VAL A 122 5.52 -7.41 -4.33
CA VAL A 122 6.27 -8.66 -4.42
C VAL A 122 7.13 -8.61 -5.67
N PRO A 123 8.46 -8.46 -5.57
CA PRO A 123 9.34 -8.60 -6.72
C PRO A 123 9.28 -10.04 -7.23
N ARG A 124 8.90 -10.20 -8.49
CA ARG A 124 8.68 -11.52 -9.12
C ARG A 124 9.90 -12.03 -9.87
N SER A 125 10.82 -11.12 -10.21
CA SER A 125 12.08 -11.38 -10.90
C SER A 125 13.14 -10.38 -10.42
N GLN A 126 14.41 -10.67 -10.73
CA GLN A 126 15.50 -9.71 -10.48
C GLN A 126 15.29 -8.40 -11.25
N ALA A 127 14.88 -8.48 -12.51
CA ALA A 127 14.63 -7.29 -13.33
C ALA A 127 13.54 -6.39 -12.76
N LEU A 128 12.44 -6.96 -12.25
CA LEU A 128 11.38 -6.19 -11.59
C LEU A 128 11.85 -5.56 -10.29
N LEU A 129 12.68 -6.26 -9.51
CA LEU A 129 13.28 -5.69 -8.31
C LEU A 129 14.16 -4.49 -8.67
N GLU A 130 15.08 -4.65 -9.62
CA GLU A 130 16.00 -3.60 -10.06
C GLU A 130 15.26 -2.38 -10.60
N ALA A 131 14.26 -2.58 -11.46
CA ALA A 131 13.45 -1.49 -12.00
C ALA A 131 12.66 -0.77 -10.89
N THR A 132 12.09 -1.51 -9.93
CA THR A 132 11.36 -0.89 -8.80
C THR A 132 12.31 -0.10 -7.88
N LEU A 133 13.52 -0.60 -7.64
CA LEU A 133 14.58 0.12 -6.93
C LEU A 133 15.01 1.40 -7.67
N MET A 134 15.06 1.40 -9.00
CA MET A 134 15.38 2.61 -9.78
C MET A 134 14.33 3.72 -9.59
N HIS A 135 13.05 3.38 -9.44
CA HIS A 135 11.98 4.36 -9.26
C HIS A 135 11.83 4.85 -7.82
N TYR A 136 12.02 3.97 -6.83
CA TYR A 136 11.67 4.26 -5.43
C TYR A 136 12.85 4.21 -4.46
N GLY A 137 14.06 3.86 -4.92
CA GLY A 137 15.27 3.78 -4.11
C GLY A 137 15.10 2.87 -2.90
N ALA A 138 15.57 3.35 -1.74
CA ALA A 138 15.58 2.58 -0.49
C ALA A 138 14.19 2.08 -0.07
N VAL A 139 13.09 2.77 -0.43
CA VAL A 139 11.73 2.33 -0.07
C VAL A 139 11.37 1.00 -0.73
N ALA A 140 11.85 0.77 -1.95
CA ALA A 140 11.65 -0.51 -2.64
C ALA A 140 12.48 -1.65 -2.05
N THR A 141 13.38 -1.42 -1.10
CA THR A 141 14.05 -2.54 -0.42
C THR A 141 13.11 -3.31 0.51
N PHE A 142 11.99 -2.70 0.93
CA PHE A 142 10.98 -3.40 1.71
C PHE A 142 9.97 -4.10 0.79
N VAL A 143 9.97 -5.43 0.85
CA VAL A 143 9.21 -6.31 -0.04
C VAL A 143 8.22 -7.17 0.74
N GLY A 144 7.11 -7.56 0.10
CA GLY A 144 6.05 -8.36 0.68
C GLY A 144 6.38 -9.84 0.80
N ILE A 145 7.56 -10.18 1.33
CA ILE A 145 8.05 -11.55 1.56
C ILE A 145 8.12 -11.82 3.05
N HIS A 146 7.59 -12.96 3.49
CA HIS A 146 7.62 -13.40 4.88
C HIS A 146 7.73 -14.93 4.97
N GLY A 147 8.22 -15.42 6.10
CA GLY A 147 8.28 -16.85 6.39
C GLY A 147 6.95 -17.39 6.89
N VAL A 148 6.68 -18.66 6.61
CA VAL A 148 5.49 -19.40 7.08
C VAL A 148 5.69 -20.02 8.46
N GLY A 149 6.93 -20.06 8.95
CA GLY A 149 7.31 -20.49 10.29
C GLY A 149 8.56 -19.74 10.75
N SER A 150 8.95 -19.94 12.01
CA SER A 150 10.20 -19.37 12.54
C SER A 150 11.42 -20.11 11.99
N GLY A 151 12.58 -19.45 11.99
CA GLY A 151 13.82 -19.96 11.40
C GLY A 151 14.00 -19.58 9.93
N CYS A 152 15.07 -20.07 9.30
CA CYS A 152 15.59 -19.51 8.05
C CYS A 152 15.48 -20.41 6.80
N GLY A 153 14.95 -21.63 6.92
CA GLY A 153 14.81 -22.55 5.78
C GLY A 153 16.16 -23.01 5.24
N GLY A 154 16.54 -22.56 4.04
CA GLY A 154 17.86 -22.79 3.44
C GLY A 154 18.97 -21.90 4.01
N CYS A 155 18.60 -20.91 4.84
CA CYS A 155 19.50 -20.03 5.56
C CYS A 155 20.59 -19.44 4.63
N THR A 156 21.83 -19.33 5.11
CA THR A 156 22.94 -18.72 4.36
C THR A 156 23.47 -19.56 3.19
N GLN A 157 22.88 -20.74 2.92
CA GLN A 157 23.40 -21.68 1.92
C GLN A 157 22.64 -21.61 0.60
N GLN A 158 21.50 -20.91 0.56
CA GLN A 158 20.62 -20.86 -0.60
C GLN A 158 20.34 -19.42 -1.02
N ALA A 159 20.12 -19.23 -2.31
CA ALA A 159 19.67 -17.94 -2.84
C ALA A 159 18.26 -17.61 -2.32
N MET A 160 18.01 -16.33 -2.01
CA MET A 160 16.72 -15.90 -1.43
C MET A 160 15.71 -15.60 -2.53
N ASN A 161 15.16 -16.65 -3.13
CA ASN A 161 14.10 -16.58 -4.13
C ASN A 161 13.27 -17.87 -4.13
N SER A 162 12.13 -17.85 -4.82
CA SER A 162 11.19 -18.98 -4.86
C SER A 162 11.68 -20.21 -5.64
N GLU A 163 12.77 -20.10 -6.41
CA GLU A 163 13.33 -21.21 -7.18
C GLU A 163 14.20 -22.12 -6.32
N SER A 164 14.79 -21.60 -5.23
CA SER A 164 15.50 -22.40 -4.22
C SER A 164 14.52 -23.21 -3.38
N PRO A 165 14.48 -24.56 -3.47
CA PRO A 165 13.44 -25.37 -2.82
C PRO A 165 13.33 -25.19 -1.31
N GLU A 166 14.47 -25.12 -0.62
CA GLU A 166 14.54 -24.95 0.84
C GLU A 166 14.00 -23.59 1.27
N GLN A 167 14.29 -22.54 0.50
CA GLN A 167 13.72 -21.22 0.76
C GLN A 167 12.23 -21.18 0.38
N SER A 168 11.84 -21.83 -0.72
CA SER A 168 10.46 -21.92 -1.21
C SER A 168 9.52 -22.71 -0.28
N ALA A 169 10.09 -23.51 0.64
CA ALA A 169 9.37 -24.22 1.70
C ALA A 169 9.19 -23.36 2.97
N GLN A 170 10.13 -22.46 3.25
CA GLN A 170 10.10 -21.59 4.44
C GLN A 170 9.45 -20.23 4.18
N TRP A 171 9.59 -19.70 2.97
CA TRP A 171 9.24 -18.31 2.63
C TRP A 171 8.14 -18.25 1.56
N THR A 172 7.24 -17.30 1.75
CA THR A 172 6.11 -17.01 0.86
C THR A 172 5.98 -15.49 0.67
N SER A 173 5.02 -15.09 -0.17
CA SER A 173 4.70 -13.68 -0.39
C SER A 173 3.27 -13.34 0.00
N VAL A 174 2.98 -12.04 0.08
CA VAL A 174 1.62 -11.52 0.28
C VAL A 174 0.72 -11.61 -0.96
N GLY A 175 1.21 -12.13 -2.09
CA GLY A 175 0.41 -12.28 -3.32
C GLY A 175 -1.00 -12.87 -3.09
N PRO A 176 -1.19 -13.92 -2.26
CA PRO A 176 -2.51 -14.47 -2.00
C PRO A 176 -3.50 -13.51 -1.35
N LYS A 177 -3.02 -12.47 -0.63
CA LYS A 177 -3.88 -11.44 -0.03
C LYS A 177 -4.57 -10.56 -1.06
N THR A 178 -4.01 -10.46 -2.27
CA THR A 178 -4.56 -9.72 -3.41
C THR A 178 -5.14 -10.66 -4.48
N ASN A 179 -5.46 -11.91 -4.12
CA ASN A 179 -5.92 -12.97 -5.04
C ASN A 179 -4.90 -13.32 -6.13
N GLN A 180 -3.60 -13.24 -5.82
CA GLN A 180 -2.51 -13.54 -6.74
C GLN A 180 -1.67 -14.74 -6.27
N PRO A 181 -0.89 -15.37 -7.16
CA PRO A 181 -0.01 -16.46 -6.76
C PRO A 181 1.02 -16.02 -5.71
N ALA A 182 1.31 -16.93 -4.76
CA ALA A 182 2.40 -16.75 -3.80
C ALA A 182 3.79 -16.76 -4.46
N LYS A 183 3.92 -17.42 -5.62
CA LYS A 183 5.17 -17.59 -6.39
C LYS A 183 4.96 -17.13 -7.84
N PRO A 184 6.01 -16.68 -8.54
CA PRO A 184 7.39 -16.55 -8.06
C PRO A 184 7.57 -15.36 -7.11
N TRP A 185 8.67 -15.35 -6.38
CA TRP A 185 9.15 -14.22 -5.61
C TRP A 185 10.67 -14.19 -5.63
N PHE A 186 11.24 -12.99 -5.55
CA PHE A 186 12.68 -12.75 -5.66
C PHE A 186 13.15 -11.70 -4.65
N MET A 187 14.24 -12.00 -3.95
CA MET A 187 15.01 -11.01 -3.19
C MET A 187 16.47 -11.03 -3.61
N ARG A 188 17.04 -12.22 -3.84
CA ARG A 188 18.46 -12.37 -4.22
C ARG A 188 18.72 -13.63 -5.03
N ALA A 189 19.63 -13.54 -6.00
CA ALA A 189 20.00 -14.60 -6.93
C ALA A 189 21.10 -15.56 -6.41
N VAL A 190 21.86 -15.17 -5.38
CA VAL A 190 22.97 -15.96 -4.82
C VAL A 190 22.87 -16.04 -3.28
N PRO A 191 23.53 -17.03 -2.65
CA PRO A 191 23.60 -17.10 -1.19
C PRO A 191 24.14 -15.80 -0.57
N TYR A 192 23.70 -15.52 0.65
CA TYR A 192 24.12 -14.36 1.43
C TYR A 192 24.40 -14.79 2.88
N ASN A 193 25.00 -13.92 3.69
CA ASN A 193 25.23 -14.21 5.11
C ASN A 193 23.95 -14.15 5.97
N GLN A 194 22.80 -13.91 5.34
CA GLN A 194 21.45 -13.97 5.90
C GLN A 194 20.54 -14.80 4.97
N PRO A 195 19.40 -15.35 5.44
CA PRO A 195 18.93 -15.34 6.82
C PRO A 195 19.77 -16.28 7.71
N SER A 196 20.06 -15.87 8.95
CA SER A 196 20.97 -16.58 9.86
C SER A 196 20.24 -17.40 10.93
N GLY A 197 18.93 -17.23 11.07
CA GLY A 197 18.06 -18.14 11.81
C GLY A 197 17.34 -17.58 13.02
N ASN A 198 17.48 -16.28 13.32
CA ASN A 198 16.69 -15.60 14.34
C ASN A 198 15.33 -15.10 13.82
N TYR A 199 14.88 -15.56 12.65
CA TYR A 199 13.57 -15.21 12.12
C TYR A 199 12.40 -15.69 12.99
N GLU A 200 11.46 -14.79 13.27
CA GLU A 200 10.14 -15.10 13.82
C GLU A 200 9.09 -15.15 12.70
N ALA A 201 8.22 -16.17 12.74
CA ALA A 201 7.24 -16.45 11.69
C ALA A 201 6.41 -15.20 11.31
N GLY A 202 6.32 -14.93 10.01
CA GLY A 202 5.46 -13.87 9.47
C GLY A 202 5.98 -12.44 9.63
N CYS A 203 7.11 -12.22 10.30
CA CYS A 203 7.77 -10.91 10.39
C CYS A 203 8.32 -10.45 9.03
N TRP A 204 8.48 -9.15 8.83
CA TRP A 204 9.12 -8.64 7.63
C TRP A 204 10.63 -8.83 7.65
N LEU A 205 11.21 -9.12 6.48
CA LEU A 205 12.65 -9.05 6.27
C LEU A 205 13.07 -7.60 6.01
N SER A 206 14.24 -7.21 6.54
CA SER A 206 14.87 -5.96 6.07
C SER A 206 15.54 -6.19 4.71
N GLY A 207 15.62 -5.18 3.84
CA GLY A 207 16.20 -5.32 2.50
C GLY A 207 17.44 -4.47 2.23
N ASN A 208 18.00 -3.82 3.24
CA ASN A 208 19.19 -2.96 3.14
C ASN A 208 20.24 -3.20 4.26
N TRP A 209 20.29 -4.41 4.80
CA TRP A 209 21.25 -4.79 5.83
C TRP A 209 22.66 -4.91 5.25
N GLY A 210 23.64 -4.21 5.82
CA GLY A 210 25.01 -4.24 5.27
C GLY A 210 25.19 -3.45 3.96
N GLY A 211 24.26 -2.54 3.65
CA GLY A 211 24.37 -1.55 2.57
C GLY A 211 23.27 -1.65 1.51
N GLU A 212 23.45 -0.86 0.45
CA GLU A 212 22.53 -0.85 -0.70
C GLU A 212 22.51 -2.20 -1.42
N PRO A 213 21.40 -2.53 -2.12
CA PRO A 213 21.32 -3.69 -3.01
C PRO A 213 22.50 -3.74 -4.00
N ASP A 214 22.91 -4.95 -4.36
CA ASP A 214 23.97 -5.16 -5.36
C ASP A 214 23.46 -5.94 -6.57
N VAL A 215 24.36 -6.27 -7.50
CA VAL A 215 24.07 -6.99 -8.75
C VAL A 215 23.36 -8.33 -8.55
N TYR A 216 23.31 -8.85 -7.33
CA TYR A 216 22.60 -10.10 -7.04
C TYR A 216 21.24 -9.89 -6.39
N GLY A 217 20.88 -8.65 -6.03
CA GLY A 217 19.62 -8.29 -5.39
C GLY A 217 19.79 -7.64 -4.02
N LEU A 218 18.78 -7.80 -3.17
CA LEU A 218 18.73 -7.20 -1.84
C LEU A 218 19.83 -7.77 -0.93
N ARG A 219 20.21 -6.95 0.05
CA ARG A 219 20.99 -7.36 1.21
C ARG A 219 20.09 -7.31 2.42
N PHE A 220 19.73 -8.46 2.95
CA PHE A 220 18.60 -8.57 3.87
C PHE A 220 19.01 -9.14 5.22
N ASP A 221 18.12 -9.05 6.19
CA ASP A 221 18.30 -9.56 7.56
C ASP A 221 16.98 -10.06 8.12
N ASP A 222 17.05 -11.13 8.91
CA ASP A 222 15.92 -11.87 9.48
C ASP A 222 15.70 -11.62 10.97
N ASN A 223 16.10 -10.44 11.44
CA ASN A 223 16.14 -10.01 12.83
C ASN A 223 14.76 -9.80 13.51
N GLU A 224 13.96 -10.87 13.61
CA GLU A 224 12.66 -10.93 14.29
C GLU A 224 11.68 -9.82 13.82
N CYS A 225 10.60 -9.59 14.57
CA CYS A 225 9.61 -8.53 14.31
C CYS A 225 10.07 -7.15 14.81
N THR A 226 11.37 -6.87 14.88
CA THR A 226 11.89 -5.63 15.51
C THR A 226 11.90 -4.42 14.58
N ARG A 227 11.83 -4.63 13.26
CA ARG A 227 11.90 -3.56 12.27
C ARG A 227 10.51 -3.23 11.72
N GLY A 228 10.08 -2.01 11.99
CA GLY A 228 8.84 -1.45 11.46
C GLY A 228 9.08 -0.64 10.20
N PHE A 229 8.15 -0.72 9.26
CA PHE A 229 8.17 0.03 8.00
C PHE A 229 6.91 0.88 7.88
N SER A 230 7.07 2.18 7.67
CA SER A 230 5.97 3.13 7.42
C SER A 230 6.00 3.71 6.00
N SER A 231 7.03 3.40 5.22
CA SER A 231 7.11 3.73 3.80
C SER A 231 7.35 2.45 3.00
N TYR A 232 6.55 2.23 1.98
CA TYR A 232 6.56 1.01 1.16
C TYR A 232 5.96 1.27 -0.21
N VAL A 233 6.28 0.38 -1.14
CA VAL A 233 5.59 0.28 -2.42
C VAL A 233 4.48 -0.76 -2.29
N CYS A 234 3.26 -0.37 -2.67
CA CYS A 234 2.09 -1.24 -2.74
C CYS A 234 1.84 -1.68 -4.18
N SER A 235 1.25 -2.86 -4.36
CA SER A 235 0.89 -3.41 -5.66
C SER A 235 -0.34 -4.31 -5.55
N SER A 236 -1.13 -4.41 -6.62
CA SER A 236 -2.10 -5.51 -6.77
C SER A 236 -1.42 -6.89 -6.80
N ASN A 237 -0.09 -6.92 -6.94
CA ASN A 237 0.76 -8.11 -7.05
C ASN A 237 0.35 -9.05 -8.19
N ARG A 238 -0.37 -8.51 -9.18
CA ARG A 238 -0.89 -9.28 -10.30
C ARG A 238 0.23 -9.95 -11.08
N TRP A 239 0.07 -11.25 -11.31
CA TRP A 239 1.08 -12.04 -12.00
C TRP A 239 0.46 -12.97 -13.03
N ASP A 240 0.60 -12.59 -14.30
CA ASP A 240 0.18 -13.42 -15.42
C ASP A 240 1.32 -14.42 -15.75
N PRO A 241 1.12 -15.74 -15.60
CA PRO A 241 2.20 -16.72 -15.67
C PRO A 241 2.77 -16.87 -17.08
N ALA A 242 1.96 -16.65 -18.11
CA ALA A 242 2.35 -16.75 -19.51
C ALA A 242 1.69 -15.63 -20.31
N PRO A 243 2.33 -15.19 -21.42
CA PRO A 243 1.70 -14.24 -22.32
C PRO A 243 0.43 -14.88 -22.91
N PRO A 244 -0.56 -14.08 -23.33
CA PRO A 244 -1.71 -14.60 -24.05
C PRO A 244 -1.23 -15.42 -25.24
N SER A 245 -1.88 -16.55 -25.49
CA SER A 245 -1.62 -17.32 -26.70
C SER A 245 -1.86 -16.43 -27.94
N PRO A 246 -1.01 -16.52 -28.97
CA PRO A 246 -1.27 -15.80 -30.21
C PRO A 246 -2.65 -16.20 -30.76
N PRO A 247 -3.37 -15.27 -31.42
CA PRO A 247 -4.66 -15.59 -32.01
C PRO A 247 -4.52 -16.79 -32.96
N PRO A 248 -5.54 -17.67 -33.03
CA PRO A 248 -5.50 -18.79 -33.96
C PRO A 248 -5.30 -18.28 -35.39
N PRO A 249 -4.57 -19.02 -36.25
CA PRO A 249 -4.42 -18.64 -37.64
C PRO A 249 -5.81 -18.47 -38.28
N PRO A 250 -5.97 -17.53 -39.23
CA PRO A 250 -7.23 -17.38 -39.94
C PRO A 250 -7.65 -18.71 -40.57
N PRO A 251 -8.96 -19.03 -40.61
CA PRO A 251 -9.42 -20.23 -41.26
C PRO A 251 -8.94 -20.25 -42.72
N PRO A 252 -8.62 -21.44 -43.27
CA PRO A 252 -8.23 -21.54 -44.66
C PRO A 252 -9.34 -20.96 -45.55
N PRO A 253 -8.98 -20.31 -46.68
CA PRO A 253 -9.98 -19.79 -47.61
C PRO A 253 -10.92 -20.92 -48.06
N PRO A 254 -12.22 -20.63 -48.30
CA PRO A 254 -13.15 -21.63 -48.80
C PRO A 254 -12.63 -22.21 -50.12
N PRO A 255 -12.86 -23.51 -50.39
CA PRO A 255 -12.46 -24.13 -51.65
C PRO A 255 -13.14 -23.39 -52.83
N PRO A 256 -12.46 -23.26 -53.97
CA PRO A 256 -13.05 -22.65 -55.15
C PRO A 256 -14.32 -23.41 -55.59
N PRO A 257 -15.34 -22.72 -56.13
CA PRO A 257 -16.53 -23.38 -56.64
C PRO A 257 -16.16 -24.35 -57.78
N PRO A 258 -16.87 -25.50 -57.89
CA PRO A 258 -16.64 -26.46 -58.96
C PRO A 258 -16.95 -25.85 -60.34
N PRO A 259 -16.26 -26.31 -61.41
CA PRO A 259 -16.46 -25.85 -62.78
C PRO A 259 -17.82 -26.25 -63.38
#